data_AF-A0A534STH5-F1
#
_entry.id   AF-A0A534STH5-F1
#
_cell.length_a   1.000
_cell.length_b   1.000
_cell.length_c   1.000
_cell.angle_alpha   90.00
_cell.angle_beta   90.00
_cell.angle_gamma   90.00
#
_symmetry.space_group_name_H-M   'P 1'
#
loop_
_entity.id
_entity.type
_entity.pdbx_description
1 polymer ?
#
loop_
_entity_poly.entity_id
_entity_poly.type
_entity_poly.pdbx_seq_one_letter_code
_entity_poly.pdbx_strand_id
1 'polypeptide(L)'
;LLLERGIHDRFVTALADAMKGVRPGQMIGPMTTEAQYRKVQEYYAIATAEGATAVAGGGLPDDPALAGGWFVLPTIYTGVRNDMRIAREEIFGPVVSVMPFADEDEAVRTANDSPYGLAAGIWTRDLARAHRVAARLEAGQVYVNEWMAGGVETPFGGYKQSGIGREKGLEALHHYTQLKCVTIRI
;
A
#
# COMPACT_ATOMS: atom_id res chain seq x y z
N LEU A 1 4.13 5.31 1.68
CA LEU A 1 5.36 5.51 0.89
C LEU A 1 6.46 6.03 1.80
N LEU A 2 7.50 5.23 2.02
CA LEU A 2 8.67 5.64 2.79
C LEU A 2 9.77 6.10 1.82
N LEU A 3 10.29 7.32 2.00
CA LEU A 3 11.32 7.89 1.14
C LEU A 3 12.58 8.21 1.94
N GLU A 4 13.75 7.89 1.41
CA GLU A 4 15.01 8.27 2.04
C GLU A 4 15.11 9.80 2.07
N ARG A 5 15.51 10.37 3.22
CA ARG A 5 15.45 11.82 3.48
C ARG A 5 16.14 12.64 2.40
N GLY A 6 17.25 12.14 1.84
CA GLY A 6 18.01 12.82 0.79
C GLY A 6 17.28 12.96 -0.56
N ILE A 7 16.20 12.23 -0.80
CA ILE A 7 15.40 12.32 -2.04
C ILE A 7 13.95 12.76 -1.81
N HIS A 8 13.51 12.85 -0.56
CA HIS A 8 12.12 13.06 -0.17
C HIS A 8 11.46 14.21 -0.94
N ASP A 9 11.97 15.43 -0.80
CA ASP A 9 11.31 16.62 -1.34
C ASP A 9 11.27 16.62 -2.88
N ARG A 10 12.38 16.25 -3.52
CA ARG A 10 12.45 16.14 -4.99
C ARG A 10 11.48 15.08 -5.52
N PHE A 11 11.38 13.93 -4.84
CA PHE A 11 10.47 12.87 -5.25
C PHE A 11 9.02 13.28 -5.04
N VAL A 12 8.68 13.91 -3.92
CA VAL A 12 7.34 14.44 -3.64
C VAL A 12 6.91 15.42 -4.72
N THR A 13 7.77 16.38 -5.09
CA THR A 13 7.48 17.34 -6.16
C THR A 13 7.24 16.62 -7.49
N ALA A 14 8.13 15.70 -7.88
CA ALA A 14 7.98 14.95 -9.12
C ALA A 14 6.71 14.08 -9.14
N LEU A 15 6.35 13.48 -8.00
CA LEU A 15 5.14 12.67 -7.86
C LEU A 15 3.87 13.54 -7.95
N ALA A 16 3.87 14.70 -7.29
CA ALA A 16 2.75 15.65 -7.37
C ALA A 16 2.58 16.20 -8.79
N ASP A 17 3.67 16.49 -9.50
CA ASP A 17 3.64 16.91 -10.89
C ASP A 17 3.12 15.81 -11.82
N ALA A 18 3.58 14.56 -11.65
CA ALA A 18 3.04 13.43 -12.38
C ALA A 18 1.54 13.23 -12.14
N MET A 19 1.08 13.48 -10.91
CA MET A 19 -0.34 13.34 -10.54
C MET A 19 -1.26 14.32 -11.28
N LYS A 20 -0.75 15.46 -11.77
CA LYS A 20 -1.53 16.40 -12.61
C LYS A 20 -2.04 15.76 -13.90
N GLY A 21 -1.35 14.74 -14.40
CA GLY A 21 -1.79 13.96 -15.55
C GLY A 21 -2.96 13.03 -15.25
N VAL A 22 -3.13 12.62 -13.99
CA VAL A 22 -4.09 11.58 -13.59
C VAL A 22 -5.50 12.15 -13.45
N ARG A 23 -6.34 11.94 -14.47
CA ARG A 23 -7.72 12.43 -14.50
C ARG A 23 -8.73 11.34 -14.09
N PRO A 24 -9.54 11.57 -13.03
CA PRO A 24 -10.69 10.73 -12.73
C PRO A 24 -11.65 10.62 -13.91
N GLY A 25 -12.34 9.49 -14.03
CA GLY A 25 -13.23 9.18 -15.15
C GLY A 25 -12.53 8.75 -16.45
N GLN A 26 -11.21 8.93 -16.56
CA GLN A 26 -10.42 8.48 -17.70
C GLN A 26 -9.44 7.36 -17.31
N MET A 27 -8.56 7.64 -16.36
CA MET A 27 -7.55 6.67 -15.89
C MET A 27 -7.92 6.01 -14.57
N ILE A 28 -8.76 6.67 -13.76
CA ILE A 28 -9.21 6.16 -12.46
C ILE A 28 -10.73 6.24 -12.42
N GLY A 29 -11.37 5.09 -12.22
CA GLY A 29 -12.81 4.98 -12.06
C GLY A 29 -13.32 5.53 -10.73
N PRO A 30 -14.66 5.57 -10.53
CA PRO A 30 -15.24 5.96 -9.26
C PRO A 30 -14.97 4.90 -8.19
N MET A 31 -15.17 5.27 -6.93
CA MET A 31 -15.27 4.30 -5.84
C MET A 31 -16.45 3.36 -6.10
N THR A 32 -16.31 2.10 -5.69
CA THR A 32 -17.30 1.05 -6.01
C THR A 32 -18.63 1.24 -5.31
N THR A 33 -18.64 1.84 -4.11
CA THR A 33 -19.85 2.03 -3.30
C THR A 33 -19.88 3.42 -2.68
N GLU A 34 -21.08 3.94 -2.40
CA GLU A 34 -21.25 5.20 -1.67
C GLU A 34 -20.60 5.17 -0.30
N ALA A 35 -20.69 4.04 0.42
CA ALA A 35 -20.09 3.89 1.73
C ALA A 35 -18.56 4.04 1.66
N GLN A 36 -17.92 3.42 0.69
CA GLN A 36 -16.47 3.56 0.48
C GLN A 36 -16.11 5.00 0.06
N TYR A 37 -16.92 5.61 -0.80
CA TYR A 37 -16.76 7.01 -1.19
C TYR A 37 -16.80 7.98 -0.01
N ARG A 38 -17.76 7.79 0.91
CA ARG A 38 -17.86 8.59 2.14
C ARG A 38 -16.70 8.32 3.09
N LYS A 39 -16.33 7.04 3.30
CA LYS A 39 -15.17 6.66 4.12
C LYS A 39 -13.89 7.35 3.65
N VAL A 40 -13.62 7.38 2.35
CA VAL A 40 -12.42 8.06 1.82
C VAL A 40 -12.43 9.56 2.14
N GLN A 41 -13.58 10.24 2.01
CA GLN A 41 -13.71 11.65 2.36
C GLN A 41 -13.50 11.91 3.86
N GLU A 42 -13.99 11.01 4.72
CA GLU A 42 -13.73 11.10 6.17
C GLU A 42 -12.23 11.06 6.47
N TYR A 43 -11.45 10.24 5.77
CA TYR A 43 -9.99 10.23 5.91
C TYR A 43 -9.31 11.52 5.45
N TYR A 44 -9.91 12.29 4.53
CA TYR A 44 -9.37 13.62 4.19
C TYR A 44 -9.51 14.61 5.34
N ALA A 45 -10.64 14.55 6.05
CA ALA A 45 -10.84 15.34 7.26
C ALA A 45 -9.89 14.89 8.39
N ILE A 46 -9.73 13.58 8.59
CA ILE A 46 -8.80 13.01 9.59
C ILE A 46 -7.36 13.43 9.29
N ALA A 47 -6.91 13.31 8.04
CA ALA A 47 -5.58 13.72 7.61
C ALA A 47 -5.29 15.17 8.01
N THR A 48 -6.23 16.06 7.68
CA THR A 48 -6.12 17.49 7.98
C THR A 48 -6.10 17.75 9.48
N ALA A 49 -6.98 17.09 10.24
CA ALA A 49 -7.05 17.24 11.70
C ALA A 49 -5.79 16.73 12.42
N GLU A 50 -5.11 15.72 11.88
CA GLU A 50 -3.87 15.17 12.45
C GLU A 50 -2.61 15.93 12.00
N GLY A 51 -2.76 16.90 11.09
CA GLY A 51 -1.69 17.79 10.65
C GLY A 51 -0.98 17.36 9.36
N ALA A 52 -1.53 16.39 8.62
CA ALA A 52 -1.02 16.04 7.30
C ALA A 52 -1.41 17.10 6.25
N THR A 53 -0.55 17.29 5.25
CA THR A 53 -0.75 18.26 4.18
C THR A 53 -0.97 17.55 2.86
N ALA A 54 -2.07 17.84 2.16
CA ALA A 54 -2.29 17.35 0.81
C ALA A 54 -1.45 18.18 -0.17
N VAL A 55 -0.47 17.56 -0.83
CA VAL A 55 0.38 18.22 -1.85
C VAL A 55 -0.14 18.00 -3.28
N ALA A 56 -1.08 17.07 -3.43
CA ALA A 56 -1.90 16.87 -4.62
C ALA A 56 -3.23 16.23 -4.20
N GLY A 57 -4.32 16.55 -4.91
CA GLY A 57 -5.66 16.05 -4.60
C GLY A 57 -6.21 16.63 -3.31
N GLY A 58 -6.71 15.77 -2.42
CA GLY A 58 -7.28 16.18 -1.11
C GLY A 58 -8.72 16.67 -1.20
N GLY A 59 -9.46 16.27 -2.24
CA GLY A 59 -10.82 16.73 -2.47
C GLY A 59 -11.57 15.92 -3.51
N LEU A 60 -12.68 16.50 -3.97
CA LEU A 60 -13.54 15.94 -5.01
C LEU A 60 -13.22 16.59 -6.36
N PRO A 61 -13.37 15.86 -7.49
CA PRO A 61 -13.24 16.48 -8.79
C PRO A 61 -14.37 17.49 -9.02
N ASP A 62 -14.05 18.57 -9.71
CA ASP A 62 -14.96 19.67 -10.07
C ASP A 62 -15.52 19.55 -11.49
N ASP A 63 -15.13 18.52 -12.24
CA ASP A 63 -15.61 18.24 -13.60
C ASP A 63 -17.11 17.90 -13.60
N PRO A 64 -17.96 18.71 -14.27
CA PRO A 64 -19.40 18.46 -14.35
C PRO A 64 -19.76 17.10 -14.97
N ALA A 65 -18.90 16.53 -15.82
CA ALA A 65 -19.13 15.22 -16.41
C ALA A 65 -19.05 14.08 -15.38
N LEU A 66 -18.41 14.32 -14.24
CA LEU A 66 -18.29 13.36 -13.13
C LEU A 66 -19.36 13.59 -12.04
N ALA A 67 -20.19 14.63 -12.21
CA ALA A 67 -21.25 14.94 -11.25
C ALA A 67 -22.22 13.76 -11.09
N GLY A 68 -22.55 13.45 -9.84
CA GLY A 68 -23.41 12.31 -9.49
C GLY A 68 -22.69 10.96 -9.42
N GLY A 69 -21.41 10.88 -9.80
CA GLY A 69 -20.56 9.72 -9.58
C GLY A 69 -19.81 9.77 -8.25
N TRP A 70 -19.32 8.61 -7.80
CA TRP A 70 -18.53 8.46 -6.57
C TRP A 70 -17.03 8.67 -6.79
N PHE A 71 -16.66 9.77 -7.45
CA PHE A 71 -15.27 10.07 -7.79
C PHE A 71 -14.57 10.88 -6.70
N VAL A 72 -13.30 10.56 -6.45
CA VAL A 72 -12.41 11.32 -5.56
C VAL A 72 -11.11 11.65 -6.30
N LEU A 73 -10.44 12.73 -5.92
CA LEU A 73 -9.12 13.04 -6.49
C LEU A 73 -8.05 12.10 -5.92
N PRO A 74 -7.12 11.60 -6.75
CA PRO A 74 -5.91 10.96 -6.28
C PRO A 74 -5.13 11.90 -5.37
N THR A 75 -4.79 11.44 -4.17
CA THR A 75 -4.34 12.30 -3.08
C THR A 75 -2.99 11.87 -2.54
N ILE A 76 -2.07 12.83 -2.39
CA ILE A 76 -0.75 12.61 -1.80
C ILE A 76 -0.65 13.46 -0.54
N TYR A 77 -0.42 12.81 0.60
CA TYR A 77 -0.20 13.47 1.88
C TYR A 77 1.28 13.48 2.27
N THR A 78 1.77 14.62 2.72
CA THR A 78 3.09 14.79 3.38
C THR A 78 2.91 15.32 4.81
N GLY A 79 4.01 15.42 5.56
CA GLY A 79 3.95 15.75 6.99
C GLY A 79 3.32 14.64 7.85
N VAL A 80 3.22 13.44 7.29
CA VAL A 80 2.61 12.29 7.97
C VAL A 80 3.59 11.72 8.99
N ARG A 81 3.07 11.39 10.18
CA ARG A 81 3.79 10.61 11.19
C ARG A 81 3.21 9.19 11.22
N ASN A 82 4.02 8.20 11.59
CA ASN A 82 3.57 6.80 11.57
C ASN A 82 2.43 6.50 12.57
N ASP A 83 2.23 7.36 13.57
CA ASP A 83 1.13 7.25 14.55
C ASP A 83 -0.21 7.82 14.06
N MET A 84 -0.22 8.53 12.91
CA MET A 84 -1.43 9.07 12.31
C MET A 84 -2.33 7.95 11.75
N ARG A 85 -3.64 8.15 11.82
CA ARG A 85 -4.63 7.17 11.33
C ARG A 85 -4.48 6.91 9.83
N ILE A 86 -4.15 7.91 9.03
CA ILE A 86 -3.88 7.76 7.59
C ILE A 86 -2.60 6.98 7.24
N ALA A 87 -1.73 6.73 8.23
CA ALA A 87 -0.57 5.84 8.08
C ALA A 87 -0.86 4.42 8.58
N ARG A 88 -1.87 4.25 9.44
CA ARG A 88 -2.14 3.04 10.22
C ARG A 88 -3.37 2.26 9.76
N GLU A 89 -4.39 2.94 9.26
CA GLU A 89 -5.67 2.37 8.89
C GLU A 89 -5.80 2.27 7.36
N GLU A 90 -6.44 1.20 6.89
CA GLU A 90 -6.66 0.99 5.47
C GLU A 90 -7.79 1.88 4.94
N ILE A 91 -7.41 2.94 4.21
CA ILE A 91 -8.33 3.87 3.55
C ILE A 91 -9.03 3.18 2.38
N PHE A 92 -8.28 2.40 1.58
CA PHE A 92 -8.74 1.72 0.36
C PHE A 92 -9.31 2.67 -0.71
N GLY A 93 -8.69 3.86 -0.84
CA GLY A 93 -8.93 4.84 -1.90
C GLY A 93 -7.61 5.21 -2.59
N PRO A 94 -7.63 6.10 -3.61
CA PRO A 94 -6.44 6.53 -4.32
C PRO A 94 -5.65 7.55 -3.50
N VAL A 95 -5.17 7.14 -2.32
CA VAL A 95 -4.51 7.98 -1.32
C VAL A 95 -3.16 7.38 -0.95
N VAL A 96 -2.11 8.21 -0.87
CA VAL A 96 -0.80 7.79 -0.39
C VAL A 96 -0.27 8.73 0.69
N SER A 97 0.13 8.15 1.82
CA SER A 97 0.86 8.83 2.89
C SER A 97 2.36 8.74 2.65
N VAL A 98 3.05 9.87 2.60
CA VAL A 98 4.50 9.96 2.37
C VAL A 98 5.22 10.34 3.66
N MET A 99 6.21 9.53 4.05
CA MET A 99 7.02 9.73 5.25
C MET A 99 8.51 9.59 4.92
N PRO A 100 9.38 10.45 5.46
CA PRO A 100 10.82 10.29 5.30
C PRO A 100 11.39 9.22 6.24
N PHE A 101 12.50 8.60 5.86
CA PHE A 101 13.37 7.80 6.74
C PHE A 101 14.84 8.22 6.57
N ALA A 102 15.66 8.02 7.60
CA ALA A 102 17.07 8.37 7.63
C ALA A 102 17.97 7.21 7.20
N ASP A 103 17.62 5.98 7.58
CA ASP A 103 18.43 4.79 7.29
C ASP A 103 17.58 3.52 7.08
N GLU A 104 18.27 2.43 6.71
CA GLU A 104 17.67 1.12 6.44
C GLU A 104 16.90 0.57 7.65
N ASP A 105 17.39 0.80 8.87
CA ASP A 105 16.78 0.27 10.09
C ASP A 105 15.50 1.01 10.45
N GLU A 106 15.51 2.34 10.32
CA GLU A 106 14.30 3.16 10.46
C GLU A 106 13.25 2.78 9.41
N ALA A 107 13.65 2.57 8.15
CA ALA A 107 12.72 2.16 7.09
C ALA A 107 12.03 0.83 7.41
N VAL A 108 12.81 -0.20 7.79
CA VAL A 108 12.28 -1.51 8.16
C VAL A 108 11.39 -1.42 9.40
N ARG A 109 11.84 -0.72 10.44
CA ARG A 109 11.07 -0.55 11.69
C ARG A 109 9.74 0.13 11.41
N THR A 110 9.73 1.18 10.60
CA THR A 110 8.51 1.93 10.26
C THR A 110 7.58 1.10 9.39
N ALA A 111 8.10 0.36 8.40
CA ALA A 111 7.30 -0.51 7.54
C ALA A 111 6.64 -1.68 8.32
N ASN A 112 7.37 -2.26 9.28
CA ASN A 112 6.85 -3.34 10.12
C ASN A 112 5.97 -2.84 11.26
N ASP A 113 6.08 -1.56 11.67
CA ASP A 113 5.17 -0.93 12.60
C ASP A 113 3.84 -0.60 11.90
N SER A 114 3.08 -1.67 11.66
CA SER A 114 1.73 -1.72 11.10
C SER A 114 1.05 -2.99 11.61
N PRO A 115 -0.28 -2.97 11.87
CA PRO A 115 -1.02 -4.19 12.19
C PRO A 115 -1.13 -5.14 10.98
N TYR A 116 -0.80 -4.66 9.77
CA TYR A 116 -0.89 -5.37 8.50
C TYR A 116 0.48 -5.85 8.01
N GLY A 117 0.44 -6.80 7.07
CA GLY A 117 1.64 -7.42 6.48
C GLY A 117 1.32 -8.17 5.19
N LEU A 118 0.56 -7.56 4.27
CA LEU A 118 0.16 -8.22 3.02
C LEU A 118 1.31 -8.22 2.01
N ALA A 119 1.68 -7.04 1.53
CA ALA A 119 2.70 -6.85 0.51
C ALA A 119 3.58 -5.63 0.82
N ALA A 120 4.83 -5.67 0.40
CA ALA A 120 5.77 -4.56 0.49
C ALA A 120 6.59 -4.44 -0.81
N GLY A 121 7.21 -3.27 -1.01
CA GLY A 121 7.99 -2.97 -2.21
C GLY A 121 9.24 -2.19 -1.86
N ILE A 122 10.33 -2.50 -2.55
CA ILE A 122 11.65 -1.91 -2.35
C ILE A 122 12.16 -1.38 -3.69
N TRP A 123 12.53 -0.11 -3.74
CA TRP A 123 13.17 0.48 -4.92
C TRP A 123 14.61 0.86 -4.57
N THR A 124 15.57 0.13 -5.12
CA THR A 124 17.01 0.34 -4.89
C THR A 124 17.83 -0.27 -6.02
N ARG A 125 18.99 0.35 -6.31
CA ARG A 125 20.01 -0.25 -7.20
C ARG A 125 20.99 -1.16 -6.45
N ASP A 126 21.01 -1.09 -5.12
CA ASP A 126 21.86 -1.92 -4.27
C ASP A 126 21.18 -3.28 -4.03
N LEU A 127 21.68 -4.31 -4.71
CA LEU A 127 21.16 -5.67 -4.62
C LEU A 127 21.31 -6.27 -3.20
N ALA A 128 22.41 -5.95 -2.51
CA ALA A 128 22.62 -6.43 -1.15
C ALA A 128 21.61 -5.80 -0.18
N ARG A 129 21.35 -4.49 -0.33
CA ARG A 129 20.27 -3.80 0.41
C ARG A 129 18.91 -4.42 0.11
N ALA A 130 18.61 -4.70 -1.17
CA ALA A 130 17.33 -5.32 -1.54
C ALA A 130 17.08 -6.64 -0.80
N HIS A 131 18.06 -7.56 -0.79
CA HIS A 131 17.93 -8.83 -0.08
C HIS A 131 17.87 -8.67 1.45
N ARG A 132 18.71 -7.82 2.04
CA ARG A 132 18.70 -7.59 3.50
C ARG A 132 17.37 -7.00 3.98
N VAL A 133 16.87 -5.98 3.28
CA VAL A 133 15.60 -5.34 3.63
C VAL A 133 14.44 -6.32 3.41
N ALA A 134 14.39 -7.01 2.27
CA ALA A 134 13.33 -7.96 1.97
C ALA A 134 13.22 -9.07 3.02
N ALA A 135 14.34 -9.61 3.50
CA ALA A 135 14.37 -10.63 4.54
C ALA A 135 13.86 -10.15 5.91
N ARG A 136 13.86 -8.84 6.17
CA ARG A 136 13.44 -8.23 7.44
C ARG A 136 12.01 -7.70 7.43
N LEU A 137 11.40 -7.53 6.26
CA LEU A 137 10.03 -7.05 6.14
C LEU A 137 9.03 -8.14 6.50
N GLU A 138 8.06 -7.81 7.35
CA GLU A 138 6.99 -8.71 7.77
C GLU A 138 5.81 -8.61 6.80
N ALA A 139 6.04 -9.01 5.55
CA ALA A 139 5.05 -9.02 4.48
C ALA A 139 5.07 -10.34 3.72
N GLY A 140 3.89 -10.80 3.28
CA GLY A 140 3.78 -12.09 2.59
C GLY A 140 4.27 -12.05 1.15
N GLN A 141 4.32 -10.86 0.54
CA GLN A 141 4.95 -10.60 -0.75
C GLN A 141 5.90 -9.42 -0.62
N VAL A 142 7.10 -9.53 -1.19
CA VAL A 142 8.05 -8.42 -1.29
C VAL A 142 8.51 -8.28 -2.72
N TYR A 143 8.24 -7.11 -3.32
CA TYR A 143 8.67 -6.79 -4.68
C TYR A 143 9.91 -5.89 -4.66
N VAL A 144 10.83 -6.09 -5.60
CA VAL A 144 12.05 -5.28 -5.73
C VAL A 144 12.10 -4.65 -7.12
N ASN A 145 12.12 -3.32 -7.19
CA ASN A 145 12.14 -2.51 -8.41
C ASN A 145 10.96 -2.73 -9.36
N GLU A 146 9.89 -3.34 -8.86
CA GLU A 146 8.64 -3.59 -9.57
C GLU A 146 7.50 -3.65 -8.54
N TRP A 147 6.26 -3.68 -8.99
CA TRP A 147 5.09 -3.81 -8.13
C TRP A 147 4.10 -4.79 -8.74
N MET A 148 3.60 -5.74 -7.94
CA MET A 148 2.68 -6.80 -8.39
C MET A 148 3.27 -7.76 -9.44
N ALA A 149 4.58 -8.02 -9.37
CA ALA A 149 5.25 -9.03 -10.19
C ALA A 149 4.93 -10.47 -9.75
N GLY A 150 5.23 -11.46 -10.60
CA GLY A 150 4.99 -12.88 -10.33
C GLY A 150 3.78 -13.44 -11.06
N GLY A 151 3.39 -14.66 -10.71
CA GLY A 151 2.38 -15.43 -11.45
C GLY A 151 1.45 -16.23 -10.54
N VAL A 152 0.66 -17.12 -11.15
CA VAL A 152 -0.24 -18.02 -10.41
C VAL A 152 0.52 -19.10 -9.63
N GLU A 153 1.78 -19.32 -9.99
CA GLU A 153 2.70 -20.27 -9.39
C GLU A 153 3.31 -19.79 -8.07
N THR A 154 3.34 -18.47 -7.83
CA THR A 154 3.89 -17.90 -6.59
C THR A 154 2.79 -17.77 -5.53
N PRO A 155 3.02 -18.22 -4.27
CA PRO A 155 2.03 -18.11 -3.21
C PRO A 155 1.72 -16.65 -2.89
N PHE A 156 0.47 -16.35 -2.56
CA PHE A 156 -0.01 -15.03 -2.19
C PHE A 156 -0.76 -15.08 -0.86
N GLY A 157 -0.56 -14.09 0.00
CA GLY A 157 -1.20 -14.00 1.31
C GLY A 157 -0.35 -13.13 2.24
N GLY A 158 -0.81 -12.90 3.47
CA GLY A 158 -0.18 -11.93 4.38
C GLY A 158 0.40 -12.50 5.66
N TYR A 159 0.99 -11.60 6.44
CA TYR A 159 1.33 -11.75 7.86
C TYR A 159 0.30 -10.98 8.70
N LYS A 160 0.35 -11.19 10.02
CA LYS A 160 -0.41 -10.41 11.03
C LYS A 160 -1.91 -10.41 10.71
N GLN A 161 -2.56 -9.24 10.74
CA GLN A 161 -3.99 -9.11 10.48
C GLN A 161 -4.33 -9.17 8.98
N SER A 162 -3.34 -9.28 8.09
CA SER A 162 -3.60 -9.39 6.63
C SER A 162 -4.00 -10.81 6.19
N GLY A 163 -4.14 -11.75 7.12
CA GLY A 163 -4.74 -13.06 6.86
C GLY A 163 -3.90 -14.23 7.35
N ILE A 164 -4.48 -15.43 7.22
CA ILE A 164 -3.86 -16.71 7.59
C ILE A 164 -3.88 -17.61 6.36
N GLY A 165 -2.76 -18.29 6.10
CA GLY A 165 -2.62 -19.16 4.94
C GLY A 165 -2.13 -18.43 3.67
N ARG A 166 -2.07 -19.15 2.55
CA ARG A 166 -1.72 -18.67 1.22
C ARG A 166 -2.72 -19.15 0.16
N GLU A 167 -2.98 -18.30 -0.81
CA GLU A 167 -3.60 -18.59 -2.09
C GLU A 167 -2.52 -18.76 -3.17
N LYS A 168 -2.90 -19.26 -4.36
CA LYS A 168 -1.97 -19.55 -5.47
C LYS A 168 -0.90 -20.60 -5.12
N GLY A 169 -0.10 -20.98 -6.12
CA GLY A 169 1.01 -21.91 -5.95
C GLY A 169 0.62 -23.29 -5.41
N LEU A 170 1.61 -24.03 -4.93
CA LEU A 170 1.41 -25.35 -4.32
C LEU A 170 0.78 -25.23 -2.93
N GLU A 171 1.02 -24.11 -2.25
CA GLU A 171 0.50 -23.81 -0.92
C GLU A 171 -1.03 -23.80 -0.90
N ALA A 172 -1.67 -23.18 -1.91
CA ALA A 172 -3.12 -23.23 -2.03
C ALA A 172 -3.63 -24.65 -2.27
N LEU A 173 -2.95 -25.44 -3.11
CA LEU A 173 -3.37 -26.83 -3.35
C LEU A 173 -3.40 -27.63 -2.05
N HIS A 174 -2.43 -27.43 -1.16
CA HIS A 174 -2.45 -28.08 0.15
C HIS A 174 -3.68 -27.71 0.98
N HIS A 175 -4.14 -26.46 0.92
CA HIS A 175 -5.38 -26.04 1.61
C HIS A 175 -6.65 -26.69 1.07
N TYR A 176 -6.66 -27.07 -0.19
CA TYR A 176 -7.78 -27.75 -0.84
C TYR A 176 -7.65 -29.29 -0.83
N THR A 177 -6.70 -29.83 -0.06
CA THR A 177 -6.50 -31.29 0.07
C THR A 177 -6.69 -31.77 1.51
N GLN A 178 -7.02 -33.05 1.67
CA GLN A 178 -7.10 -33.72 2.98
C GLN A 178 -5.96 -34.73 3.12
N LEU A 179 -4.98 -34.44 3.98
CA LEU A 179 -3.87 -35.34 4.25
C LEU A 179 -4.33 -36.53 5.13
N LYS A 180 -3.94 -37.76 4.76
CA LYS A 180 -4.24 -38.99 5.51
C LYS A 180 -2.98 -39.83 5.68
N CYS A 181 -2.63 -40.15 6.92
CA CYS A 181 -1.56 -41.10 7.25
C CYS A 181 -2.17 -42.46 7.58
N VAL A 182 -1.67 -43.54 6.97
CA VAL A 182 -2.06 -44.92 7.26
C VAL A 182 -0.80 -45.69 7.62
N THR A 183 -0.80 -46.35 8.77
CA THR A 183 0.31 -47.20 9.24
C THR A 183 -0.19 -48.62 9.47
N ILE A 184 0.63 -49.61 9.11
CA ILE A 184 0.28 -51.03 9.17
C ILE A 184 1.45 -51.80 9.80
N ARG A 185 1.15 -52.63 10.81
CA ARG A 185 2.09 -53.63 11.32
C ARG A 185 1.80 -54.96 10.63
N ILE A 186 2.80 -55.54 9.96
CA ILE A 186 2.76 -56.87 9.35
C ILE A 186 3.36 -57.88 10.34
#